data_AF-A0A7C3VQ75-F1
#
_entry.id   AF-A0A7C3VQ75-F1
#
_cell.length_a   1.000
_cell.length_b   1.000
_cell.length_c   1.000
_cell.angle_alpha   90.00
_cell.angle_beta   90.00
_cell.angle_gamma   90.00
#
_symmetry.space_group_name_H-M   'P 1'
#
loop_
_entity.id
_entity.type
_entity.pdbx_description
1 polymer ?
#
loop_
_entity_poly.entity_id
_entity_poly.type
_entity_poly.pdbx_seq_one_letter_code
_entity_poly.pdbx_strand_id
1 'polypeptide(L)'
;MTLEITAGLSAGNLPENFVPVALPYLQRATAQNRMLITEKNGEITATIIEGNSISEPGLKVFADDGGIAYFGPPTGNGDVSLPEGGAARLTTPDPYRPTIAVIDTGLAFWNPEFGEQVKQITFLGEKNDVLGVLDKDDLERRIKLIKNPSDVSDLFRTLAHAYPASIYAHGLHPDSFSHGTAMANLASRTNLNPIFGVELPATALFDRTGETLTGVLLAAVQVAIRGFLAWIGPNDLSLYPLRIVLSYGFTGGPHDGEHAAAQALKRVLDKVRKDNPKLDVTLFLPVGNALQDKIYAELGNVMQGEKKGMAWFIPPDDFSQNTIELLCKGEGLPELLVTSPSGEKAKTSDQNNIGNLVLDDNLIGNVELKRNAGGWWRFRLTLAPTALGTGYLNAAPYGQWQVEVVGKNGPVTDIHAWILRDDHPDLKDPAGPQRQSWFFDPAYKEKGLDGAWILDDMNSTSRIKRAGTASVLSTAPASGIHVVQALHSTGQGFIRSWYSALPMPGNMVTDQEVVDRGWPANGTSVLGNGTARQFQVSGTSVAAALRAGRR
;
A
#
# COMPACT_ATOMS: atom_id res chain seq x y z
N MET A 1 33.08 6.83 -11.55
CA MET A 1 32.81 5.47 -12.05
C MET A 1 31.31 5.32 -12.10
N THR A 2 30.70 5.35 -13.29
CA THR A 2 29.25 5.19 -13.46
C THR A 2 28.95 3.72 -13.25
N LEU A 3 28.05 3.40 -12.32
CA LEU A 3 27.51 2.05 -12.22
C LEU A 3 26.55 1.93 -13.41
N GLU A 4 27.10 1.56 -14.57
CA GLU A 4 26.26 1.15 -15.69
C GLU A 4 25.59 -0.15 -15.26
N ILE A 5 24.26 -0.20 -15.36
CA ILE A 5 23.57 -1.49 -15.44
C ILE A 5 24.15 -2.13 -16.71
N THR A 6 25.12 -3.01 -16.54
CA THR A 6 25.76 -3.68 -17.66
C THR A 6 24.67 -4.40 -18.46
N ALA A 7 24.65 -4.16 -19.77
CA ALA A 7 23.74 -4.81 -20.70
C ALA A 7 23.78 -6.34 -20.46
N GLY A 8 22.72 -6.90 -19.87
CA GLY A 8 22.67 -8.30 -19.46
C GLY A 8 21.69 -8.65 -18.33
N LEU A 9 21.34 -7.70 -17.46
CA LEU A 9 20.31 -7.92 -16.43
C LEU A 9 18.92 -7.91 -17.07
N SER A 10 18.28 -9.07 -17.25
CA SER A 10 16.89 -9.18 -17.72
C SER A 10 15.91 -8.70 -16.65
N ALA A 11 15.02 -7.76 -16.99
CA ALA A 11 13.96 -7.27 -16.10
C ALA A 11 13.10 -8.41 -15.57
N GLY A 12 12.88 -9.48 -16.35
CA GLY A 12 12.06 -10.62 -15.93
C GLY A 12 12.51 -11.29 -14.63
N ASN A 13 13.77 -11.09 -14.22
CA ASN A 13 14.36 -11.72 -13.03
C ASN A 13 14.49 -10.77 -11.84
N LEU A 14 14.07 -9.51 -12.00
CA LEU A 14 14.23 -8.49 -10.96
C LEU A 14 12.95 -8.33 -10.16
N PRO A 15 13.05 -8.15 -8.83
CA PRO A 15 11.93 -7.75 -7.99
C PRO A 15 11.15 -6.59 -8.58
N GLU A 16 9.84 -6.58 -8.35
CA GLU A 16 8.95 -5.63 -9.03
C GLU A 16 9.27 -4.16 -8.71
N ASN A 17 9.71 -3.87 -7.48
CA ASN A 17 10.10 -2.53 -7.06
C ASN A 17 11.58 -2.18 -7.31
N PHE A 18 12.33 -2.97 -8.07
CA PHE A 18 13.77 -2.75 -8.22
C PHE A 18 14.08 -1.31 -8.65
N VAL A 19 13.40 -0.80 -9.67
CA VAL A 19 13.67 0.53 -10.25
C VAL A 19 13.52 1.70 -9.26
N PRO A 20 12.36 1.90 -8.62
CA PRO A 20 12.19 3.02 -7.68
C PRO A 20 13.18 2.95 -6.52
N VAL A 21 13.48 1.75 -6.02
CA VAL A 21 14.45 1.59 -4.93
C VAL A 21 15.89 1.80 -5.43
N ALA A 22 16.23 1.41 -6.67
CA ALA A 22 17.58 1.52 -7.24
C ALA A 22 17.99 2.95 -7.64
N LEU A 23 17.04 3.83 -7.99
CA LEU A 23 17.34 5.15 -8.56
C LEU A 23 18.33 6.02 -7.74
N PRO A 24 18.20 6.19 -6.40
CA PRO A 24 19.17 6.95 -5.59
C PRO A 24 20.61 6.42 -5.72
N TYR A 25 20.76 5.12 -5.95
CA TYR A 25 22.04 4.43 -5.99
C TYR A 25 22.67 4.49 -7.38
N LEU A 26 21.86 4.44 -8.43
CA LEU A 26 22.29 4.73 -9.79
C LEU A 26 22.77 6.19 -9.89
N GLN A 27 22.17 7.09 -9.11
CA GLN A 27 22.66 8.45 -8.88
C GLN A 27 23.83 8.55 -7.87
N ARG A 28 24.42 7.44 -7.42
CA ARG A 28 25.61 7.36 -6.54
C ARG A 28 25.44 7.95 -5.13
N ALA A 29 24.24 7.95 -4.57
CA ALA A 29 23.99 8.83 -3.46
C ALA A 29 24.18 8.25 -2.04
N THR A 30 24.15 6.93 -1.80
CA THR A 30 24.57 6.32 -0.51
C THR A 30 24.70 4.79 -0.60
N ALA A 31 25.55 4.19 0.25
CA ALA A 31 25.58 2.75 0.52
C ALA A 31 24.69 2.43 1.72
N GLN A 32 23.51 1.85 1.50
CA GLN A 32 22.66 1.31 2.58
C GLN A 32 22.29 -0.14 2.26
N ASN A 33 22.32 -0.99 3.29
CA ASN A 33 21.88 -2.38 3.23
C ASN A 33 20.40 -2.43 2.85
N ARG A 34 19.99 -3.44 2.09
CA ARG A 34 18.58 -3.65 1.69
C ARG A 34 18.08 -4.99 2.14
N MET A 35 16.77 -5.16 2.09
CA MET A 35 16.14 -6.46 2.27
C MET A 35 15.60 -6.99 0.95
N LEU A 36 15.58 -8.31 0.79
CA LEU A 36 14.93 -9.05 -0.28
C LEU A 36 13.92 -9.99 0.36
N ILE A 37 12.63 -9.73 0.17
CA ILE A 37 11.54 -10.61 0.59
C ILE A 37 11.24 -11.55 -0.55
N THR A 38 11.11 -12.85 -0.29
CA THR A 38 10.66 -13.84 -1.28
C THR A 38 9.48 -14.66 -0.76
N GLU A 39 8.53 -15.00 -1.62
CA GLU A 39 7.44 -15.95 -1.36
C GLU A 39 7.59 -17.17 -2.25
N LYS A 40 7.60 -18.37 -1.65
CA LYS A 40 7.61 -19.65 -2.35
C LYS A 40 6.65 -20.63 -1.68
N ASN A 41 5.65 -21.13 -2.42
CA ASN A 41 4.67 -22.10 -1.93
C ASN A 41 3.91 -21.67 -0.65
N GLY A 42 3.68 -20.37 -0.47
CA GLY A 42 3.03 -19.78 0.70
C GLY A 42 3.97 -19.49 1.88
N GLU A 43 5.26 -19.85 1.78
CA GLU A 43 6.30 -19.50 2.75
C GLU A 43 7.00 -18.21 2.34
N ILE A 44 7.17 -17.30 3.29
CA ILE A 44 7.81 -16.00 3.09
C ILE A 44 9.19 -16.01 3.78
N THR A 45 10.24 -15.63 3.06
CA THR A 45 11.59 -15.44 3.61
C THR A 45 12.09 -14.02 3.33
N ALA A 46 12.98 -13.50 4.17
CA ALA A 46 13.58 -12.19 4.00
C ALA A 46 15.10 -12.24 4.21
N THR A 47 15.87 -11.69 3.27
CA THR A 47 17.35 -11.75 3.24
C THR A 47 17.93 -10.33 3.14
N ILE A 48 18.98 -10.01 3.90
CA ILE A 48 19.69 -8.72 3.75
C ILE A 48 20.70 -8.79 2.60
N ILE A 49 20.73 -7.76 1.77
CA ILE A 49 21.74 -7.51 0.74
C ILE A 49 22.62 -6.34 1.23
N GLU A 50 23.89 -6.62 1.51
CA GLU A 50 24.83 -5.64 2.04
C GLU A 50 25.52 -4.81 0.94
N GLY A 51 25.68 -3.50 1.18
CA GLY A 51 26.57 -2.62 0.42
C GLY A 51 26.14 -2.22 -1.01
N ASN A 52 27.11 -1.72 -1.78
CA ASN A 52 26.93 -1.21 -3.17
C ASN A 52 26.91 -2.30 -4.24
N SER A 53 27.01 -3.57 -3.83
CA SER A 53 27.09 -4.71 -4.73
C SER A 53 25.73 -5.39 -4.82
N ILE A 54 24.85 -4.87 -5.67
CA ILE A 54 23.80 -5.70 -6.26
C ILE A 54 24.51 -6.58 -7.32
N SER A 55 25.26 -7.59 -6.88
CA SER A 55 25.92 -8.50 -7.81
C SER A 55 24.90 -9.50 -8.35
N GLU A 56 24.97 -9.77 -9.67
CA GLU A 56 24.10 -10.73 -10.38
C GLU A 56 23.84 -12.07 -9.64
N PRO A 57 24.80 -12.70 -8.92
CA PRO A 57 24.57 -14.01 -8.31
C PRO A 57 23.49 -14.02 -7.23
N GLY A 58 23.35 -12.94 -6.46
CA GLY A 58 22.33 -12.84 -5.41
C GLY A 58 20.91 -12.64 -5.95
N LEU A 59 20.76 -12.10 -7.16
CA LEU A 59 19.47 -11.91 -7.83
C LEU A 59 19.08 -13.07 -8.75
N LYS A 60 20.06 -13.72 -9.40
CA LYS A 60 19.81 -14.84 -10.33
C LYS A 60 19.25 -16.09 -9.64
N VAL A 61 19.60 -16.35 -8.38
CA VAL A 61 19.19 -17.58 -7.65
C VAL A 61 17.67 -17.68 -7.42
N PHE A 62 16.90 -16.59 -7.55
CA PHE A 62 15.50 -16.56 -7.14
C PHE A 62 14.49 -16.50 -8.30
N ALA A 63 14.92 -16.09 -9.49
CA ALA A 63 14.03 -15.94 -10.64
C ALA A 63 13.63 -17.26 -11.31
N ASP A 64 14.43 -18.31 -11.14
CA ASP A 64 14.22 -19.60 -11.84
C ASP A 64 13.16 -20.51 -11.18
N ASP A 65 12.70 -20.18 -9.96
CA ASP A 65 11.88 -21.08 -9.12
C ASP A 65 10.40 -20.67 -8.96
N GLY A 66 9.94 -19.66 -9.69
CA GLY A 66 8.53 -19.22 -9.69
C GLY A 66 8.04 -18.56 -8.39
N GLY A 67 8.95 -18.18 -7.50
CA GLY A 67 8.65 -17.39 -6.31
C GLY A 67 8.53 -15.90 -6.62
N ILE A 68 7.86 -15.14 -5.75
CA ILE A 68 7.74 -13.69 -5.89
C ILE A 68 8.82 -13.01 -5.06
N ALA A 69 9.57 -12.05 -5.61
CA ALA A 69 10.64 -11.34 -4.91
C ALA A 69 10.40 -9.82 -4.85
N TYR A 70 10.74 -9.19 -3.73
CA TYR A 70 10.57 -7.75 -3.47
C TYR A 70 11.79 -7.18 -2.74
N PHE A 71 12.26 -6.00 -3.10
CA PHE A 71 13.15 -5.27 -2.21
C PHE A 71 12.36 -4.67 -1.05
N GLY A 72 12.93 -4.69 0.13
CA GLY A 72 12.43 -3.94 1.27
C GLY A 72 13.13 -2.60 1.43
N PRO A 73 12.67 -1.80 2.39
CA PRO A 73 13.40 -0.64 2.90
C PRO A 73 14.84 -1.01 3.32
N PRO A 74 15.73 -0.01 3.43
CA PRO A 74 17.02 -0.22 4.04
C PRO A 74 16.86 -0.61 5.51
N THR A 75 17.52 -1.70 5.93
CA THR A 75 17.42 -2.19 7.31
C THR A 75 18.66 -1.82 8.11
N GLY A 76 18.51 -1.62 9.43
CA GLY A 76 19.65 -1.58 10.35
C GLY A 76 20.41 -2.91 10.41
N ASN A 77 21.67 -2.88 10.85
CA ASN A 77 22.50 -4.07 11.07
C ASN A 77 21.95 -4.90 12.25
N GLY A 78 21.05 -5.84 12.00
CA GLY A 78 20.56 -6.77 13.02
C GLY A 78 20.34 -8.17 12.47
N ASP A 79 20.87 -9.18 13.15
CA ASP A 79 20.51 -10.58 12.97
C ASP A 79 19.11 -10.82 13.54
N VAL A 80 18.31 -11.61 12.84
CA VAL A 80 16.91 -11.87 13.20
C VAL A 80 16.61 -13.34 12.95
N SER A 81 16.07 -14.00 13.97
CA SER A 81 15.43 -15.30 13.88
C SER A 81 13.93 -15.14 14.13
N LEU A 82 13.11 -15.96 13.48
CA LEU A 82 11.68 -16.06 13.77
C LEU A 82 11.50 -16.55 15.21
N PRO A 83 10.80 -15.83 16.11
CA PRO A 83 10.43 -16.41 17.37
C PRO A 83 9.35 -17.47 17.13
N GLU A 84 9.54 -18.66 17.72
CA GLU A 84 8.44 -19.60 17.91
C GLU A 84 7.38 -18.89 18.76
N GLY A 85 6.20 -18.68 18.18
CA GLY A 85 5.11 -17.96 18.84
C GLY A 85 4.77 -18.59 20.17
N GLY A 86 5.03 -17.86 21.27
CA GLY A 86 4.59 -18.26 22.60
C GLY A 86 3.07 -18.25 22.66
N ALA A 87 2.45 -19.41 22.83
CA ALA A 87 1.03 -19.53 23.10
C ALA A 87 0.74 -19.05 24.53
N ALA A 88 0.33 -17.80 24.69
CA ALA A 88 -0.17 -17.29 25.96
C ALA A 88 -1.51 -17.96 26.30
N ARG A 89 -1.66 -18.47 27.53
CA ARG A 89 -2.93 -19.02 28.04
C ARG A 89 -3.87 -17.86 28.35
N LEU A 90 -4.89 -17.70 27.51
CA LEU A 90 -5.86 -16.61 27.62
C LEU A 90 -7.23 -17.14 28.08
N THR A 91 -8.00 -16.28 28.74
CA THR A 91 -9.34 -16.59 29.28
C THR A 91 -10.29 -17.06 28.18
N THR A 92 -11.11 -18.08 28.48
CA THR A 92 -12.08 -18.68 27.54
C THR A 92 -13.00 -17.63 26.89
N PRO A 93 -13.10 -17.59 25.55
CA PRO A 93 -13.89 -16.60 24.85
C PRO A 93 -15.41 -16.82 24.90
N ASP A 94 -16.17 -15.76 24.63
CA ASP A 94 -17.64 -15.80 24.48
C ASP A 94 -17.98 -16.38 23.10
N PRO A 95 -18.59 -17.59 23.01
CA PRO A 95 -18.73 -18.40 21.79
C PRO A 95 -19.68 -17.86 20.71
N TYR A 96 -20.02 -16.57 20.72
CA TYR A 96 -20.86 -15.96 19.69
C TYR A 96 -20.40 -14.56 19.29
N ARG A 97 -19.28 -14.08 19.86
CA ARG A 97 -18.75 -12.77 19.50
C ARG A 97 -17.71 -12.89 18.40
N PRO A 98 -17.86 -12.12 17.32
CA PRO A 98 -16.82 -12.05 16.32
C PRO A 98 -15.55 -11.47 16.91
N THR A 99 -14.43 -12.03 16.48
CA THR A 99 -13.11 -11.52 16.81
C THR A 99 -12.62 -10.63 15.69
N ILE A 100 -12.10 -9.45 16.04
CA ILE A 100 -11.55 -8.50 15.08
C ILE A 100 -10.03 -8.60 15.11
N ALA A 101 -9.40 -8.77 13.95
CA ALA A 101 -7.99 -8.49 13.76
C ALA A 101 -7.85 -7.19 12.96
N VAL A 102 -6.97 -6.29 13.40
CA VAL A 102 -6.67 -5.04 12.69
C VAL A 102 -5.20 -5.06 12.28
N ILE A 103 -4.98 -4.97 10.98
CA ILE A 103 -3.65 -4.88 10.38
C ILE A 103 -3.43 -3.43 9.97
N ASP A 104 -2.63 -2.72 10.75
CA ASP A 104 -2.41 -1.28 10.57
C ASP A 104 -1.08 -0.84 11.20
N THR A 105 -0.83 0.47 11.27
CA THR A 105 0.25 1.04 12.06
C THR A 105 -0.28 1.84 13.25
N GLY A 106 0.46 1.84 14.35
CA GLY A 106 0.17 2.65 15.54
C GLY A 106 -1.10 2.22 16.28
N LEU A 107 -1.07 1.05 16.91
CA LEU A 107 -2.17 0.53 17.73
C LEU A 107 -1.96 0.86 19.21
N ALA A 108 -2.50 1.99 19.67
CA ALA A 108 -2.44 2.47 21.03
C ALA A 108 -3.38 1.68 21.95
N PHE A 109 -2.99 0.47 22.34
CA PHE A 109 -3.81 -0.45 23.15
C PHE A 109 -4.30 0.10 24.49
N TRP A 110 -3.67 1.16 24.99
CA TRP A 110 -4.09 1.89 26.19
C TRP A 110 -5.20 2.92 25.92
N ASN A 111 -5.73 2.99 24.68
CA ASN A 111 -6.87 3.84 24.37
C ASN A 111 -8.07 3.44 25.28
N PRO A 112 -8.67 4.41 26.00
CA PRO A 112 -9.73 4.11 26.97
C PRO A 112 -10.96 3.45 26.35
N GLU A 113 -11.19 3.61 25.04
CA GLU A 113 -12.32 3.00 24.34
C GLU A 113 -12.16 1.48 24.15
N PHE A 114 -10.94 0.95 24.25
CA PHE A 114 -10.73 -0.48 24.13
C PHE A 114 -11.10 -1.23 25.40
N GLY A 115 -10.83 -0.65 26.58
CA GLY A 115 -10.95 -1.38 27.84
C GLY A 115 -10.17 -2.69 27.79
N GLU A 116 -10.84 -3.82 28.05
CA GLU A 116 -10.22 -5.16 28.00
C GLU A 116 -10.31 -5.84 26.62
N GLN A 117 -10.72 -5.14 25.57
CA GLN A 117 -10.97 -5.74 24.26
C GLN A 117 -9.67 -6.22 23.58
N VAL A 118 -8.56 -5.50 23.73
CA VAL A 118 -7.27 -5.89 23.12
C VAL A 118 -6.74 -7.13 23.81
N LYS A 119 -6.59 -8.22 23.05
CA LYS A 119 -6.09 -9.52 23.54
C LYS A 119 -4.62 -9.72 23.23
N GLN A 120 -4.16 -9.13 22.12
CA GLN A 120 -2.80 -9.28 21.65
C GLN A 120 -2.45 -8.12 20.71
N ILE A 121 -1.19 -7.69 20.74
CA ILE A 121 -0.57 -6.94 19.65
C ILE A 121 0.68 -7.65 19.20
N THR A 122 0.77 -7.93 17.91
CA THR A 122 1.99 -8.46 17.28
C THR A 122 2.68 -7.34 16.51
N PHE A 123 3.98 -7.16 16.75
CA PHE A 123 4.82 -6.22 16.02
C PHE A 123 5.57 -6.97 14.93
N LEU A 124 5.35 -6.57 13.68
CA LEU A 124 6.13 -7.08 12.57
C LEU A 124 7.39 -6.25 12.37
N GLY A 125 8.49 -6.94 12.12
CA GLY A 125 9.74 -6.35 11.72
C GLY A 125 9.81 -6.14 10.23
N GLU A 126 10.88 -5.48 9.83
CA GLU A 126 11.17 -5.26 8.42
C GLU A 126 11.28 -6.61 7.70
N LYS A 127 11.86 -7.64 8.32
CA LYS A 127 12.07 -8.97 7.73
C LYS A 127 10.84 -9.87 7.69
N ASN A 128 9.64 -9.31 7.84
CA ASN A 128 8.40 -10.06 8.07
C ASN A 128 8.49 -11.04 9.24
N ASP A 129 9.47 -10.83 10.11
CA ASP A 129 9.65 -11.51 11.36
C ASP A 129 8.71 -10.88 12.40
N VAL A 130 8.37 -11.68 13.40
CA VAL A 130 7.67 -11.14 14.56
C VAL A 130 8.75 -10.57 15.49
N LEU A 131 8.83 -9.24 15.60
CA LEU A 131 9.76 -8.59 16.54
C LEU A 131 9.34 -8.80 17.99
N GLY A 132 8.03 -8.95 18.20
CA GLY A 132 7.51 -9.35 19.49
C GLY A 132 5.98 -9.41 19.50
N VAL A 133 5.49 -10.07 20.52
CA VAL A 133 4.07 -10.19 20.82
C VAL A 133 3.86 -9.63 22.22
N LEU A 134 2.92 -8.71 22.36
CA LEU A 134 2.37 -8.31 23.65
C LEU A 134 1.06 -9.07 23.83
N ASP A 135 1.06 -10.04 24.73
CA ASP A 135 -0.17 -10.74 25.12
C ASP A 135 -0.99 -9.92 26.13
N LYS A 136 -2.14 -10.45 26.54
CA LYS A 136 -3.04 -9.78 27.49
C LYS A 136 -2.35 -9.38 28.79
N ASP A 137 -1.51 -10.25 29.35
CA ASP A 137 -0.88 -10.00 30.65
C ASP A 137 0.16 -8.88 30.52
N ASP A 138 0.92 -8.87 29.42
CA ASP A 138 1.84 -7.80 29.08
C ASP A 138 1.13 -6.46 28.85
N LEU A 139 0.02 -6.48 28.11
CA LEU A 139 -0.80 -5.30 27.84
C LEU A 139 -1.36 -4.73 29.14
N GLU A 140 -1.98 -5.55 29.99
CA GLU A 140 -2.52 -5.13 31.29
C GLU A 140 -1.44 -4.57 32.21
N ARG A 141 -0.28 -5.23 32.28
CA ARG A 141 0.87 -4.78 33.08
C ARG A 141 1.32 -3.40 32.64
N ARG A 142 1.38 -3.13 31.33
CA ARG A 142 1.76 -1.82 30.79
C ARG A 142 0.68 -0.76 31.00
N ILE A 143 -0.59 -1.08 30.80
CA ILE A 143 -1.71 -0.17 31.06
C ILE A 143 -1.74 0.26 32.54
N LYS A 144 -1.50 -0.67 33.48
CA LYS A 144 -1.45 -0.38 34.93
C LYS A 144 -0.34 0.60 35.32
N LEU A 145 0.68 0.78 34.47
CA LEU A 145 1.74 1.78 34.70
C LEU A 145 1.31 3.19 34.31
N ILE A 146 0.22 3.36 33.54
CA ILE A 146 -0.29 4.65 33.11
C ILE A 146 -1.21 5.21 34.19
N LYS A 147 -0.71 6.15 34.98
CA LYS A 147 -1.49 6.88 35.99
C LYS A 147 -1.81 8.30 35.53
N ASN A 148 -0.88 8.89 34.77
CA ASN A 148 -0.91 10.27 34.32
C ASN A 148 -0.56 10.35 32.82
N PRO A 149 -0.88 11.46 32.12
CA PRO A 149 -0.53 11.63 30.70
C PRO A 149 0.97 11.51 30.37
N SER A 150 1.86 11.90 31.29
CA SER A 150 3.32 11.74 31.14
C SER A 150 3.74 10.27 30.97
N ASP A 151 3.04 9.35 31.61
CA ASP A 151 3.37 7.93 31.62
C ASP A 151 3.11 7.31 30.24
N VAL A 152 2.18 7.88 29.47
CA VAL A 152 1.95 7.51 28.07
C VAL A 152 3.19 7.82 27.24
N SER A 153 3.83 8.98 27.45
CA SER A 153 5.07 9.33 26.72
C SER A 153 6.22 8.37 27.04
N ASP A 154 6.33 7.92 28.28
CA ASP A 154 7.34 6.93 28.68
C ASP A 154 7.02 5.52 28.12
N LEU A 155 5.74 5.14 28.04
CA LEU A 155 5.33 3.92 27.36
C LEU A 155 5.69 3.97 25.88
N PHE A 156 5.43 5.08 25.18
CA PHE A 156 5.85 5.29 23.80
C PHE A 156 7.36 5.10 23.63
N ARG A 157 8.17 5.74 24.48
CA ARG A 157 9.64 5.59 24.44
C ARG A 157 10.07 4.14 24.65
N THR A 158 9.41 3.44 25.57
CA THR A 158 9.67 2.02 25.85
C THR A 158 9.33 1.14 24.65
N LEU A 159 8.18 1.38 24.00
CA LEU A 159 7.77 0.65 22.81
C LEU A 159 8.69 0.95 21.62
N ALA A 160 9.06 2.22 21.41
CA ALA A 160 10.01 2.64 20.38
C ALA A 160 11.36 1.93 20.53
N HIS A 161 11.86 1.80 21.78
CA HIS A 161 13.10 1.09 22.05
C HIS A 161 12.97 -0.43 21.87
N ALA A 162 11.85 -1.02 22.29
CA ALA A 162 11.62 -2.47 22.17
C ALA A 162 11.34 -2.91 20.73
N TYR A 163 10.68 -2.06 19.94
CA TYR A 163 10.21 -2.34 18.58
C TYR A 163 10.67 -1.21 17.63
N PRO A 164 11.97 -1.14 17.29
CA PRO A 164 12.53 -0.04 16.53
C PRO A 164 11.97 0.09 15.10
N ALA A 165 11.38 -0.97 14.54
CA ALA A 165 10.71 -0.92 13.25
C ALA A 165 9.26 -0.40 13.33
N SER A 166 8.66 -0.27 14.53
CA SER A 166 7.28 0.23 14.68
C SER A 166 7.24 1.75 14.50
N ILE A 167 6.04 2.26 14.15
CA ILE A 167 5.79 3.71 14.05
C ILE A 167 6.05 4.47 15.36
N TYR A 168 6.08 3.78 16.51
CA TYR A 168 6.45 4.38 17.81
C TYR A 168 7.88 4.94 17.80
N ALA A 169 8.81 4.34 17.04
CA ALA A 169 10.18 4.84 16.87
C ALA A 169 10.31 5.89 15.75
N HIS A 170 9.21 6.20 15.05
CA HIS A 170 9.19 7.01 13.84
C HIS A 170 8.28 8.25 13.97
N GLY A 171 8.10 8.77 15.19
CA GLY A 171 7.47 10.09 15.40
C GLY A 171 5.98 10.08 15.72
N LEU A 172 5.38 8.93 16.05
CA LEU A 172 4.03 8.92 16.62
C LEU A 172 4.04 9.55 18.02
N HIS A 173 3.06 10.40 18.31
CA HIS A 173 2.92 11.08 19.60
C HIS A 173 1.67 10.62 20.37
N PRO A 174 1.66 10.71 21.72
CA PRO A 174 0.49 10.40 22.54
C PRO A 174 -0.77 11.21 22.18
N ASP A 175 -0.59 12.48 21.80
CA ASP A 175 -1.69 13.41 21.54
C ASP A 175 -2.07 13.49 20.05
N SER A 176 -1.45 12.64 19.22
CA SER A 176 -1.70 12.59 17.79
C SER A 176 -2.79 11.58 17.42
N PHE A 177 -3.28 11.73 16.21
CA PHE A 177 -4.07 10.69 15.55
C PHE A 177 -3.19 9.47 15.28
N SER A 178 -3.74 8.27 15.44
CA SER A 178 -3.18 7.08 14.80
C SER A 178 -4.26 6.34 14.03
N HIS A 179 -3.93 5.97 12.80
CA HIS A 179 -4.86 5.31 11.89
C HIS A 179 -5.28 3.95 12.44
N GLY A 180 -4.33 3.10 12.85
CA GLY A 180 -4.64 1.78 13.40
C GLY A 180 -5.52 1.82 14.64
N THR A 181 -5.24 2.74 15.56
CA THR A 181 -6.06 2.95 16.76
C THR A 181 -7.50 3.32 16.40
N ALA A 182 -7.69 4.21 15.43
CA ALA A 182 -9.01 4.59 14.96
C ALA A 182 -9.74 3.41 14.30
N MET A 183 -9.05 2.62 13.47
CA MET A 183 -9.66 1.46 12.80
C MET A 183 -10.08 0.39 13.80
N ALA A 184 -9.25 0.10 14.80
CA ALA A 184 -9.60 -0.81 15.88
C ALA A 184 -10.80 -0.33 16.69
N ASN A 185 -10.86 0.97 17.03
CA ASN A 185 -11.99 1.54 17.75
C ASN A 185 -13.28 1.38 16.96
N LEU A 186 -13.26 1.75 15.67
CA LEU A 186 -14.43 1.70 14.81
C LEU A 186 -14.93 0.26 14.59
N ALA A 187 -14.02 -0.70 14.42
CA ALA A 187 -14.37 -2.10 14.21
C ALA A 187 -14.89 -2.81 15.47
N SER A 188 -14.56 -2.31 16.67
CA SER A 188 -15.02 -2.88 17.93
C SER A 188 -16.15 -2.09 18.62
N ARG A 189 -16.54 -0.94 18.06
CA ARG A 189 -17.51 -0.02 18.70
C ARG A 189 -18.90 -0.61 18.88
N THR A 190 -19.34 -1.47 17.96
CA THR A 190 -20.72 -1.99 17.92
C THR A 190 -20.95 -3.16 18.86
N ASN A 191 -19.93 -3.99 19.04
CA ASN A 191 -19.95 -5.19 19.85
C ASN A 191 -18.59 -5.23 20.54
N LEU A 192 -18.54 -5.36 21.87
CA LEU A 192 -17.30 -5.42 22.67
C LEU A 192 -16.48 -6.67 22.28
N ASN A 193 -15.90 -6.62 21.10
CA ASN A 193 -15.27 -7.71 20.39
C ASN A 193 -13.81 -7.82 20.83
N PRO A 194 -13.27 -9.04 20.99
CA PRO A 194 -11.84 -9.24 21.14
C PRO A 194 -11.10 -8.62 19.95
N ILE A 195 -10.02 -7.88 20.23
CA ILE A 195 -9.17 -7.21 19.22
C ILE A 195 -7.79 -7.86 19.23
N PHE A 196 -7.33 -8.23 18.03
CA PHE A 196 -5.96 -8.64 17.74
C PHE A 196 -5.32 -7.58 16.87
N GLY A 197 -4.30 -6.91 17.38
CA GLY A 197 -3.51 -5.96 16.61
C GLY A 197 -2.37 -6.65 15.88
N VAL A 198 -2.17 -6.32 14.61
CA VAL A 198 -0.92 -6.58 13.91
C VAL A 198 -0.37 -5.24 13.44
N GLU A 199 0.72 -4.82 14.06
CA GLU A 199 1.39 -3.58 13.73
C GLU A 199 2.43 -3.82 12.64
N LEU A 200 2.25 -3.17 11.50
CA LEU A 200 3.20 -3.23 10.39
C LEU A 200 4.47 -2.42 10.72
N PRO A 201 5.63 -2.76 10.15
CA PRO A 201 6.80 -1.91 10.26
C PRO A 201 6.52 -0.54 9.62
N ALA A 202 7.04 0.53 10.20
CA ALA A 202 6.88 1.91 9.73
C ALA A 202 7.31 2.07 8.27
N THR A 203 8.27 1.28 7.84
CA THR A 203 8.74 1.24 6.45
C THR A 203 7.69 0.77 5.45
N ALA A 204 6.68 0.00 5.87
CA ALA A 204 5.53 -0.33 5.04
C ALA A 204 4.70 0.93 4.69
N LEU A 205 4.76 1.99 5.50
CA LEU A 205 4.15 3.29 5.18
C LEU A 205 4.94 4.06 4.13
N PHE A 206 6.24 3.82 4.05
CA PHE A 206 7.13 4.48 3.09
C PHE A 206 7.16 3.75 1.74
N ASP A 207 6.51 2.59 1.62
CA ASP A 207 6.36 1.91 0.34
C ASP A 207 5.34 2.64 -0.55
N ARG A 208 5.87 3.31 -1.56
CA ARG A 208 5.14 4.10 -2.56
C ARG A 208 4.63 3.26 -3.73
N THR A 209 5.22 2.09 -3.96
CA THR A 209 4.87 1.24 -5.11
C THR A 209 3.82 0.19 -4.76
N GLY A 210 3.68 -0.14 -3.47
CA GLY A 210 2.77 -1.17 -2.95
C GLY A 210 3.37 -2.58 -2.95
N GLU A 211 4.62 -2.73 -3.35
CA GLU A 211 5.26 -4.03 -3.59
C GLU A 211 5.99 -4.57 -2.37
N THR A 212 6.70 -3.74 -1.61
CA THR A 212 7.19 -4.16 -0.28
C THR A 212 6.03 -4.47 0.65
N LEU A 213 5.00 -3.61 0.60
CA LEU A 213 3.77 -3.74 1.33
C LEU A 213 3.11 -5.08 1.01
N THR A 214 3.12 -5.54 -0.25
CA THR A 214 2.57 -6.84 -0.62
C THR A 214 3.10 -7.99 0.25
N GLY A 215 4.43 -8.14 0.38
CA GLY A 215 5.02 -9.20 1.20
C GLY A 215 4.65 -9.08 2.67
N VAL A 216 4.70 -7.86 3.20
CA VAL A 216 4.37 -7.53 4.60
C VAL A 216 2.90 -7.83 4.91
N LEU A 217 1.98 -7.48 4.01
CA LEU A 217 0.54 -7.69 4.21
C LEU A 217 0.18 -9.17 4.27
N LEU A 218 0.83 -10.01 3.46
CA LEU A 218 0.61 -11.45 3.49
C LEU A 218 1.07 -12.06 4.82
N ALA A 219 2.27 -11.68 5.29
CA ALA A 219 2.77 -12.10 6.59
C ALA A 219 1.82 -11.63 7.72
N ALA A 220 1.33 -10.39 7.65
CA ALA A 220 0.42 -9.84 8.64
C ALA A 220 -0.91 -10.60 8.73
N VAL A 221 -1.52 -10.96 7.60
CA VAL A 221 -2.74 -11.77 7.58
C VAL A 221 -2.49 -13.15 8.20
N GLN A 222 -1.37 -13.80 7.85
CA GLN A 222 -1.03 -15.09 8.45
C GLN A 222 -0.80 -14.99 9.97
N VAL A 223 -0.10 -13.96 10.41
CA VAL A 223 0.18 -13.71 11.83
C VAL A 223 -1.10 -13.42 12.61
N ALA A 224 -2.02 -12.63 12.06
CA ALA A 224 -3.34 -12.39 12.65
C ALA A 224 -4.10 -13.70 12.87
N ILE A 225 -4.14 -14.56 11.86
CA ILE A 225 -4.84 -15.85 11.91
C ILE A 225 -4.17 -16.80 12.92
N ARG A 226 -2.84 -16.88 12.93
CA ARG A 226 -2.10 -17.72 13.90
C ARG A 226 -2.32 -17.25 15.33
N GLY A 227 -2.24 -15.94 15.60
CA GLY A 227 -2.49 -15.37 16.93
C GLY A 227 -3.91 -15.68 17.42
N PHE A 228 -4.89 -15.54 16.53
CA PHE A 228 -6.27 -15.91 16.80
C PHE A 228 -6.45 -17.41 17.09
N LEU A 229 -5.88 -18.30 16.28
CA LEU A 229 -5.95 -19.75 16.49
C LEU A 229 -5.30 -20.16 17.81
N ALA A 230 -4.14 -19.56 18.15
CA ALA A 230 -3.46 -19.80 19.43
C ALA A 230 -4.32 -19.35 20.62
N TRP A 231 -5.03 -18.23 20.48
CA TRP A 231 -5.94 -17.72 21.51
C TRP A 231 -7.15 -18.62 21.74
N ILE A 232 -7.77 -19.11 20.66
CA ILE A 232 -8.92 -20.02 20.77
C ILE A 232 -8.50 -21.37 21.33
N GLY A 233 -7.31 -21.85 20.99
CA GLY A 233 -6.84 -23.18 21.39
C GLY A 233 -7.74 -24.29 20.84
N PRO A 234 -8.07 -25.33 21.62
CA PRO A 234 -8.80 -26.52 21.15
C PRO A 234 -10.32 -26.32 21.03
N ASN A 235 -10.84 -25.11 21.22
CA ASN A 235 -12.28 -24.84 21.19
C ASN A 235 -12.86 -24.99 19.77
N ASP A 236 -14.20 -25.10 19.66
CA ASP A 236 -14.87 -25.20 18.37
C ASP A 236 -14.77 -23.89 17.57
N LEU A 237 -13.96 -23.90 16.51
CA LEU A 237 -13.73 -22.75 15.62
C LEU A 237 -15.01 -22.20 14.99
N SER A 238 -16.07 -23.00 14.87
CA SER A 238 -17.35 -22.55 14.28
C SER A 238 -18.09 -21.51 15.14
N LEU A 239 -17.68 -21.35 16.40
CA LEU A 239 -18.26 -20.41 17.35
C LEU A 239 -17.57 -19.03 17.32
N TYR A 240 -16.46 -18.90 16.59
CA TYR A 240 -15.62 -17.72 16.64
C TYR A 240 -15.27 -17.25 15.22
N PRO A 241 -16.12 -16.44 14.58
CA PRO A 241 -15.77 -15.84 13.31
C PRO A 241 -14.63 -14.83 13.48
N LEU A 242 -13.62 -14.89 12.59
CA LEU A 242 -12.50 -13.96 12.54
C LEU A 242 -12.71 -12.94 11.41
N ARG A 243 -12.67 -11.67 11.75
CA ARG A 243 -12.78 -10.56 10.80
C ARG A 243 -11.51 -9.76 10.79
N ILE A 244 -10.86 -9.71 9.65
CA ILE A 244 -9.58 -9.03 9.47
C ILE A 244 -9.86 -7.71 8.76
N VAL A 245 -9.55 -6.59 9.41
CA VAL A 245 -9.55 -5.26 8.79
C VAL A 245 -8.14 -4.99 8.30
N LEU A 246 -7.96 -4.94 6.99
CA LEU A 246 -6.69 -4.59 6.36
C LEU A 246 -6.82 -3.21 5.71
N SER A 247 -6.34 -2.19 6.40
CA SER A 247 -6.60 -0.79 6.06
C SER A 247 -5.62 -0.21 5.03
N TYR A 248 -5.12 -1.05 4.12
CA TYR A 248 -4.12 -0.68 3.11
C TYR A 248 -4.58 -1.01 1.70
N GLY A 249 -4.05 -0.25 0.75
CA GLY A 249 -4.30 -0.43 -0.67
C GLY A 249 -3.34 0.39 -1.50
N PHE A 250 -3.18 0.00 -2.76
CA PHE A 250 -2.35 0.67 -3.75
C PHE A 250 -2.97 0.47 -5.13
N THR A 251 -2.73 1.39 -6.05
CA THR A 251 -3.44 1.47 -7.34
C THR A 251 -2.66 0.88 -8.51
N GLY A 252 -1.37 0.57 -8.36
CA GLY A 252 -0.59 -0.10 -9.42
C GLY A 252 -1.11 -1.51 -9.72
N GLY A 253 -1.11 -1.89 -10.99
CA GLY A 253 -1.42 -3.24 -11.47
C GLY A 253 -2.51 -3.29 -12.54
N PRO A 254 -2.75 -4.47 -13.15
CA PRO A 254 -3.69 -4.64 -14.26
C PRO A 254 -5.19 -4.57 -13.89
N HIS A 255 -5.52 -4.50 -12.60
CA HIS A 255 -6.90 -4.45 -12.06
C HIS A 255 -7.86 -5.52 -12.58
N ASP A 256 -7.36 -6.60 -13.16
CA ASP A 256 -8.11 -7.74 -13.68
C ASP A 256 -8.12 -8.93 -12.69
N GLY A 257 -7.65 -8.71 -11.46
CA GLY A 257 -7.51 -9.73 -10.43
C GLY A 257 -6.21 -10.53 -10.52
N GLU A 258 -5.42 -10.41 -11.58
CA GLU A 258 -4.18 -11.18 -11.77
C GLU A 258 -2.96 -10.58 -11.05
N HIS A 259 -3.13 -9.44 -10.37
CA HIS A 259 -2.05 -8.85 -9.59
C HIS A 259 -1.55 -9.81 -8.50
N ALA A 260 -0.23 -10.01 -8.43
CA ALA A 260 0.41 -11.00 -7.57
C ALA A 260 -0.01 -10.90 -6.09
N ALA A 261 -0.13 -9.67 -5.58
CA ALA A 261 -0.59 -9.39 -4.21
C ALA A 261 -2.02 -9.86 -3.94
N ALA A 262 -2.93 -9.56 -4.87
CA ALA A 262 -4.34 -9.90 -4.74
C ALA A 262 -4.52 -11.42 -4.82
N GLN A 263 -3.81 -12.07 -5.74
CA GLN A 263 -3.75 -13.54 -5.83
C GLN A 263 -3.14 -14.19 -4.60
N ALA A 264 -2.09 -13.60 -4.02
CA ALA A 264 -1.47 -14.13 -2.81
C ALA A 264 -2.41 -14.05 -1.59
N LEU A 265 -3.14 -12.94 -1.41
CA LEU A 265 -4.18 -12.83 -0.37
C LEU A 265 -5.25 -13.92 -0.55
N LYS A 266 -5.72 -14.11 -1.78
CA LYS A 266 -6.65 -15.18 -2.12
C LYS A 266 -6.10 -16.56 -1.73
N ARG A 267 -4.85 -16.88 -2.11
CA ARG A 267 -4.21 -18.15 -1.77
C ARG A 267 -4.12 -18.37 -0.25
N VAL A 268 -3.77 -17.34 0.52
CA VAL A 268 -3.71 -17.41 1.99
C VAL A 268 -5.07 -17.75 2.59
N LEU A 269 -6.14 -17.06 2.16
CA LEU A 269 -7.50 -17.31 2.66
C LEU A 269 -8.03 -18.69 2.24
N ASP A 270 -7.80 -19.09 0.99
CA ASP A 270 -8.21 -20.40 0.48
C ASP A 270 -7.50 -21.53 1.25
N LYS A 271 -6.20 -21.36 1.54
CA LYS A 271 -5.44 -22.30 2.36
C LYS A 271 -6.00 -22.38 3.78
N VAL A 272 -6.28 -21.25 4.42
CA VAL A 272 -6.81 -21.23 5.80
C VAL A 272 -8.16 -21.94 5.88
N ARG A 273 -9.05 -21.73 4.91
CA ARG A 273 -10.34 -22.45 4.85
C ARG A 273 -10.20 -23.93 4.60
N LYS A 274 -9.26 -24.31 3.72
CA LYS A 274 -8.95 -25.73 3.48
C LYS A 274 -8.44 -26.41 4.75
N ASP A 275 -7.52 -25.75 5.46
CA ASP A 275 -6.89 -26.29 6.66
C ASP A 275 -7.83 -26.22 7.89
N ASN A 276 -8.76 -25.26 7.91
CA ASN A 276 -9.71 -25.01 9.01
C ASN A 276 -11.15 -24.80 8.48
N PRO A 277 -11.82 -25.86 8.00
CA PRO A 277 -13.11 -25.73 7.30
C PRO A 277 -14.27 -25.20 8.16
N LYS A 278 -14.12 -25.24 9.49
CA LYS A 278 -15.11 -24.70 10.44
C LYS A 278 -14.87 -23.22 10.77
N LEU A 279 -13.71 -22.66 10.42
CA LEU A 279 -13.38 -21.29 10.73
C LEU A 279 -13.94 -20.36 9.66
N ASP A 280 -14.82 -19.45 10.07
CA ASP A 280 -15.25 -18.33 9.24
C ASP A 280 -14.20 -17.20 9.31
N VAL A 281 -13.43 -17.03 8.23
CA VAL A 281 -12.49 -15.91 8.06
C VAL A 281 -12.98 -14.99 6.96
N THR A 282 -13.18 -13.73 7.34
CA THR A 282 -13.57 -12.64 6.44
C THR A 282 -12.54 -11.52 6.48
N LEU A 283 -12.01 -11.12 5.32
CA LEU A 283 -11.11 -10.00 5.12
C LEU A 283 -11.88 -8.79 4.59
N PHE A 284 -11.78 -7.65 5.27
CA PHE A 284 -12.36 -6.38 4.86
C PHE A 284 -11.27 -5.46 4.30
N LEU A 285 -11.46 -5.04 3.06
CA LEU A 285 -10.54 -4.16 2.33
C LEU A 285 -11.21 -2.83 2.01
N PRO A 286 -10.52 -1.69 2.21
CA PRO A 286 -10.98 -0.42 1.69
C PRO A 286 -10.90 -0.41 0.16
N VAL A 287 -11.89 0.18 -0.51
CA VAL A 287 -11.81 0.35 -1.97
C VAL A 287 -10.73 1.36 -2.39
N GLY A 288 -10.30 2.27 -1.51
CA GLY A 288 -9.29 3.31 -1.79
C GLY A 288 -9.88 4.73 -1.79
N ASN A 289 -9.04 5.74 -1.65
CA ASN A 289 -9.46 7.15 -1.49
C ASN A 289 -9.12 8.05 -2.70
N ALA A 290 -8.78 7.46 -3.86
CA ALA A 290 -8.17 8.18 -4.96
C ALA A 290 -9.14 8.64 -6.07
N LEU A 291 -10.44 8.79 -5.78
CA LEU A 291 -11.46 9.05 -6.81
C LEU A 291 -11.21 10.35 -7.59
N GLN A 292 -10.67 11.39 -6.95
CA GLN A 292 -10.47 12.72 -7.55
C GLN A 292 -8.99 13.06 -7.77
N ASP A 293 -8.08 12.12 -7.49
CA ASP A 293 -6.64 12.39 -7.48
C ASP A 293 -6.06 12.48 -8.90
N LYS A 294 -6.87 12.17 -9.94
CA LYS A 294 -6.47 12.17 -11.35
C LYS A 294 -5.25 11.29 -11.63
N ILE A 295 -5.13 10.20 -10.88
CA ILE A 295 -4.01 9.26 -10.97
C ILE A 295 -4.25 8.14 -11.97
N TYR A 296 -5.42 8.04 -12.62
CA TYR A 296 -5.71 6.98 -13.58
C TYR A 296 -6.13 7.57 -14.94
N ALA A 297 -5.56 7.02 -16.01
CA ALA A 297 -5.87 7.38 -17.38
C ALA A 297 -6.07 6.15 -18.26
N GLU A 298 -7.06 6.23 -19.15
CA GLU A 298 -7.31 5.26 -20.20
C GLU A 298 -7.00 5.90 -21.55
N LEU A 299 -6.05 5.31 -22.27
CA LEU A 299 -5.61 5.78 -23.58
C LEU A 299 -6.21 4.93 -24.71
N GLY A 300 -6.84 3.79 -24.45
CA GLY A 300 -7.42 2.94 -25.51
C GLY A 300 -6.35 2.32 -26.41
N ASN A 301 -6.58 2.30 -27.73
CA ASN A 301 -5.72 1.60 -28.69
C ASN A 301 -4.83 2.56 -29.50
N VAL A 302 -3.69 2.04 -29.94
CA VAL A 302 -2.70 2.69 -30.82
C VAL A 302 -2.40 1.74 -31.97
N MET A 303 -2.60 2.20 -33.21
CA MET A 303 -2.26 1.41 -34.39
C MET A 303 -0.75 1.40 -34.64
N GLN A 304 -0.28 0.52 -35.52
CA GLN A 304 1.14 0.47 -35.87
C GLN A 304 1.61 1.81 -36.44
N GLY A 305 2.71 2.34 -35.90
CA GLY A 305 3.27 3.64 -36.30
C GLY A 305 2.57 4.86 -35.70
N GLU A 306 1.45 4.68 -35.00
CA GLU A 306 0.80 5.76 -34.25
C GLU A 306 1.39 5.89 -32.85
N LYS A 307 1.10 7.04 -32.22
CA LYS A 307 1.45 7.30 -30.82
C LYS A 307 0.27 7.90 -30.08
N LYS A 308 0.16 7.59 -28.80
CA LYS A 308 -0.86 8.17 -27.91
C LYS A 308 -0.30 8.31 -26.51
N GLY A 309 -0.72 9.35 -25.81
CA GLY A 309 -0.14 9.67 -24.52
C GLY A 309 -1.01 10.53 -23.64
N MET A 310 -0.44 10.94 -22.52
CA MET A 310 -1.07 11.78 -21.51
C MET A 310 -0.07 12.81 -21.00
N ALA A 311 -0.58 13.99 -20.66
CA ALA A 311 0.20 14.98 -19.93
C ALA A 311 0.25 14.59 -18.44
N TRP A 312 1.44 14.58 -17.87
CA TRP A 312 1.70 14.25 -16.47
C TRP A 312 2.31 15.46 -15.78
N PHE A 313 1.64 15.98 -14.76
CA PHE A 313 2.11 17.15 -14.03
C PHE A 313 2.84 16.74 -12.75
N ILE A 314 4.07 17.24 -12.60
CA ILE A 314 4.89 17.04 -11.41
C ILE A 314 5.03 18.36 -10.65
N PRO A 315 4.67 18.41 -9.35
CA PRO A 315 4.75 19.64 -8.57
C PRO A 315 6.18 20.17 -8.41
N PRO A 316 6.36 21.50 -8.32
CA PRO A 316 7.61 22.07 -7.83
C PRO A 316 7.77 21.76 -6.33
N ASP A 317 9.03 21.76 -5.88
CA ASP A 317 9.43 21.53 -4.50
C ASP A 317 8.93 20.19 -3.91
N ASP A 318 8.87 19.14 -4.72
CA ASP A 318 8.43 17.82 -4.30
C ASP A 318 9.64 16.93 -3.99
N PHE A 319 9.72 16.47 -2.75
CA PHE A 319 10.80 15.61 -2.23
C PHE A 319 10.55 14.11 -2.48
N SER A 320 9.42 13.76 -3.09
CA SER A 320 9.05 12.38 -3.38
C SER A 320 9.50 11.94 -4.79
N GLN A 321 9.67 10.63 -4.97
CA GLN A 321 9.85 10.08 -6.31
C GLN A 321 8.50 10.00 -7.00
N ASN A 322 8.45 10.44 -8.24
CA ASN A 322 7.23 10.49 -9.02
C ASN A 322 7.21 9.28 -9.97
N THR A 323 6.21 8.41 -9.87
CA THR A 323 6.17 7.16 -10.63
C THR A 323 4.86 6.98 -11.40
N ILE A 324 4.97 6.70 -12.70
CA ILE A 324 3.88 6.17 -13.52
C ILE A 324 4.10 4.69 -13.77
N GLU A 325 3.03 3.92 -13.65
CA GLU A 325 2.91 2.60 -14.24
C GLU A 325 1.97 2.64 -15.45
N LEU A 326 2.42 2.12 -16.58
CA LEU A 326 1.62 1.99 -17.79
C LEU A 326 1.50 0.53 -18.18
N LEU A 327 0.28 0.07 -18.42
CA LEU A 327 -0.04 -1.28 -18.85
C LEU A 327 -0.68 -1.26 -20.22
N CYS A 328 -0.30 -2.18 -21.08
CA CYS A 328 -0.91 -2.34 -22.40
C CYS A 328 -0.76 -3.77 -22.92
N LYS A 329 -1.58 -4.16 -23.90
CA LYS A 329 -1.48 -5.43 -24.61
C LYS A 329 -0.96 -5.22 -26.04
N GLY A 330 -0.37 -6.26 -26.60
CA GLY A 330 0.11 -6.26 -27.97
C GLY A 330 1.14 -7.35 -28.21
N GLU A 331 1.22 -7.83 -29.45
CA GLU A 331 2.24 -8.81 -29.86
C GLU A 331 3.62 -8.16 -30.02
N GLY A 332 3.63 -6.91 -30.51
CA GLY A 332 4.84 -6.12 -30.69
C GLY A 332 5.34 -5.50 -29.40
N LEU A 333 6.65 -5.28 -29.32
CA LEU A 333 7.26 -4.52 -28.23
C LEU A 333 6.82 -3.04 -28.33
N PRO A 334 6.10 -2.50 -27.33
CA PRO A 334 5.75 -1.08 -27.30
C PRO A 334 6.99 -0.22 -27.06
N GLU A 335 6.96 1.03 -27.52
CA GLU A 335 7.99 2.03 -27.23
C GLU A 335 7.41 3.16 -26.38
N LEU A 336 8.14 3.60 -25.36
CA LEU A 336 7.77 4.72 -24.49
C LEU A 336 8.58 5.96 -24.86
N LEU A 337 7.89 7.06 -25.15
CA LEU A 337 8.49 8.38 -25.36
C LEU A 337 8.16 9.28 -24.17
N VAL A 338 9.18 9.94 -23.64
CA VAL A 338 9.07 10.86 -22.51
C VAL A 338 9.63 12.22 -22.93
N THR A 339 8.80 13.25 -22.87
CA THR A 339 9.18 14.64 -23.19
C THR A 339 9.05 15.50 -21.95
N SER A 340 10.09 16.26 -21.65
CA SER A 340 10.19 17.16 -20.50
C SER A 340 9.27 18.38 -20.64
N PRO A 341 9.07 19.14 -19.55
CA PRO A 341 8.37 20.41 -19.57
C PRO A 341 8.98 21.47 -20.50
N SER A 342 10.29 21.38 -20.82
CA SER A 342 10.96 22.24 -21.81
C SER A 342 10.70 21.83 -23.26
N GLY A 343 10.08 20.67 -23.50
CA GLY A 343 9.86 20.10 -24.83
C GLY A 343 10.98 19.19 -25.32
N GLU A 344 12.01 18.95 -24.50
CA GLU A 344 13.13 18.09 -24.81
C GLU A 344 12.78 16.62 -24.57
N LYS A 345 13.20 15.73 -25.46
CA LYS A 345 12.97 14.30 -25.30
C LYS A 345 14.03 13.71 -24.38
N ALA A 346 13.58 13.06 -23.30
CA ALA A 346 14.48 12.29 -22.46
C ALA A 346 14.96 11.05 -23.20
N LYS A 347 16.24 10.72 -23.05
CA LYS A 347 16.88 9.55 -23.65
C LYS A 347 16.82 8.39 -22.67
N THR A 348 16.44 7.21 -23.15
CA THR A 348 16.45 5.96 -22.39
C THR A 348 17.64 5.12 -22.82
N SER A 349 18.48 4.67 -21.87
CA SER A 349 19.66 3.84 -22.22
C SER A 349 19.28 2.45 -22.73
N ASP A 350 18.16 1.90 -22.27
CA ASP A 350 17.56 0.65 -22.76
C ASP A 350 16.03 0.78 -22.67
N GLN A 351 15.32 0.50 -23.76
CA GLN A 351 13.86 0.54 -23.81
C GLN A 351 13.22 -0.84 -23.71
N ASN A 352 14.00 -1.90 -23.85
CA ASN A 352 13.52 -3.27 -23.91
C ASN A 352 13.52 -3.94 -22.53
N ASN A 353 14.00 -3.22 -21.52
CA ASN A 353 14.36 -3.74 -20.20
C ASN A 353 14.41 -2.58 -19.18
N ILE A 354 15.46 -2.51 -18.35
CA ILE A 354 15.70 -1.39 -17.43
C ILE A 354 16.64 -0.37 -18.07
N GLY A 355 16.14 0.84 -18.24
CA GLY A 355 16.87 1.98 -18.78
C GLY A 355 17.05 3.10 -17.76
N ASN A 356 18.20 3.76 -17.84
CA ASN A 356 18.39 5.09 -17.28
C ASN A 356 17.66 6.12 -18.14
N LEU A 357 16.95 7.04 -17.51
CA LEU A 357 16.33 8.18 -18.16
C LEU A 357 17.22 9.41 -18.00
N VAL A 358 17.71 9.94 -19.12
CA VAL A 358 18.70 11.00 -19.17
C VAL A 358 18.13 12.22 -19.91
N LEU A 359 18.29 13.40 -19.31
CA LEU A 359 17.94 14.70 -19.90
C LEU A 359 19.15 15.63 -19.73
N ASP A 360 19.63 16.22 -20.83
CA ASP A 360 20.83 17.06 -20.85
C ASP A 360 22.04 16.42 -20.15
N ASP A 361 22.28 15.15 -20.46
CA ASP A 361 23.33 14.29 -19.88
C ASP A 361 23.22 14.05 -18.36
N ASN A 362 22.12 14.49 -17.73
CA ASN A 362 21.80 14.23 -16.33
C ASN A 362 20.87 13.03 -16.19
N LEU A 363 21.24 12.07 -15.34
CA LEU A 363 20.35 10.97 -14.94
C LEU A 363 19.22 11.53 -14.06
N ILE A 364 18.01 11.58 -14.60
CA ILE A 364 16.83 12.15 -13.92
C ILE A 364 15.78 11.11 -13.50
N GLY A 365 15.99 9.85 -13.86
CA GLY A 365 15.02 8.79 -13.56
C GLY A 365 15.39 7.46 -14.19
N ASN A 366 14.43 6.54 -14.19
CA ASN A 366 14.55 5.21 -14.76
C ASN A 366 13.25 4.76 -15.41
N VAL A 367 13.37 3.88 -16.39
CA VAL A 367 12.25 3.14 -16.99
C VAL A 367 12.50 1.64 -16.84
N GLU A 368 11.47 0.89 -16.48
CA GLU A 368 11.45 -0.57 -16.54
C GLU A 368 10.40 -1.00 -17.56
N LEU A 369 10.74 -1.92 -18.46
CA LEU A 369 9.78 -2.66 -19.27
C LEU A 369 9.79 -4.13 -18.89
N LYS A 370 8.60 -4.65 -18.55
CA LYS A 370 8.36 -6.06 -18.26
C LYS A 370 7.18 -6.59 -19.06
N ARG A 371 7.18 -7.91 -19.27
CA ARG A 371 6.01 -8.63 -19.75
C ARG A 371 5.46 -9.46 -18.60
N ASN A 372 4.24 -9.17 -18.18
CA ASN A 372 3.58 -9.82 -17.06
C ASN A 372 2.75 -11.02 -17.54
N ALA A 373 2.27 -11.82 -16.59
CA ALA A 373 1.24 -12.82 -16.84
C ALA A 373 0.00 -12.17 -17.50
N GLY A 374 -0.74 -12.93 -18.32
CA GLY A 374 -1.91 -12.43 -19.04
C GLY A 374 -1.61 -11.63 -20.30
N GLY A 375 -0.34 -11.53 -20.72
CA GLY A 375 0.06 -10.89 -21.97
C GLY A 375 0.20 -9.37 -21.90
N TRP A 376 0.18 -8.80 -20.70
CA TRP A 376 0.42 -7.38 -20.45
C TRP A 376 1.89 -7.03 -20.61
N TRP A 377 2.16 -5.94 -21.31
CA TRP A 377 3.38 -5.17 -21.17
C TRP A 377 3.19 -4.14 -20.06
N ARG A 378 4.21 -3.99 -19.21
CA ARG A 378 4.25 -3.00 -18.14
C ARG A 378 5.47 -2.11 -18.29
N PHE A 379 5.22 -0.81 -18.41
CA PHE A 379 6.24 0.20 -18.17
C PHE A 379 6.12 0.72 -16.75
N ARG A 380 7.26 0.89 -16.08
CA ARG A 380 7.36 1.70 -14.87
C ARG A 380 8.36 2.81 -15.08
N LEU A 381 7.87 4.04 -15.10
CA LEU A 381 8.67 5.25 -15.27
C LEU A 381 8.75 5.95 -13.92
N THR A 382 9.94 6.00 -13.32
CA THR A 382 10.19 6.69 -12.06
C THR A 382 11.13 7.87 -12.30
N LEU A 383 10.72 9.06 -11.90
CA LEU A 383 11.53 10.27 -11.93
C LEU A 383 12.06 10.59 -10.54
N ALA A 384 13.26 11.16 -10.52
CA ALA A 384 13.85 11.73 -9.32
C ALA A 384 12.95 12.88 -8.78
N PRO A 385 13.01 13.17 -7.47
CA PRO A 385 12.32 14.31 -6.88
C PRO A 385 12.64 15.64 -7.59
N THR A 386 11.72 16.60 -7.54
CA THR A 386 11.95 17.97 -8.07
C THR A 386 12.66 18.85 -7.06
N ALA A 387 12.55 18.55 -5.76
CA ALA A 387 13.42 19.05 -4.72
C ALA A 387 14.39 17.97 -4.23
N LEU A 388 15.68 18.30 -4.25
CA LEU A 388 16.72 17.37 -3.83
C LEU A 388 16.77 17.28 -2.30
N GLY A 389 16.36 16.11 -1.78
CA GLY A 389 16.73 15.67 -0.44
C GLY A 389 18.12 15.03 -0.39
N THR A 390 18.46 14.41 0.74
CA THR A 390 19.63 13.53 0.82
C THR A 390 19.43 12.32 -0.10
N GLY A 391 20.38 12.01 -0.99
CA GLY A 391 20.31 10.79 -1.78
C GLY A 391 20.04 10.99 -3.29
N TYR A 392 20.05 12.21 -3.81
CA TYR A 392 19.91 12.46 -5.25
C TYR A 392 20.94 13.49 -5.72
N LEU A 393 21.51 13.27 -6.91
CA LEU A 393 22.44 14.22 -7.53
C LEU A 393 21.74 15.17 -8.50
N ASN A 394 20.70 14.68 -9.19
CA ASN A 394 19.97 15.45 -10.20
C ASN A 394 18.48 15.36 -9.94
N ALA A 395 17.82 16.52 -10.02
CA ALA A 395 16.38 16.63 -9.88
C ALA A 395 15.72 16.41 -11.24
N ALA A 396 14.52 15.84 -11.28
CA ALA A 396 13.72 15.92 -12.48
C ALA A 396 13.11 17.33 -12.60
N PRO A 397 13.00 17.90 -13.82
CA PRO A 397 12.25 19.13 -14.02
C PRO A 397 10.80 19.01 -13.52
N TYR A 398 10.32 20.01 -12.78
CA TYR A 398 8.90 20.12 -12.42
C TYR A 398 8.07 20.66 -13.60
N GLY A 399 6.77 20.41 -13.59
CA GLY A 399 5.83 20.89 -14.59
C GLY A 399 5.20 19.77 -15.41
N GLN A 400 4.72 20.11 -16.61
CA GLN A 400 3.95 19.19 -17.45
C GLN A 400 4.86 18.37 -18.37
N TRP A 401 5.04 17.11 -18.03
CA TRP A 401 5.65 16.09 -18.87
C TRP A 401 4.65 15.53 -19.88
N GLN A 402 5.14 15.02 -21.00
CA GLN A 402 4.35 14.26 -21.95
C GLN A 402 4.88 12.83 -22.02
N VAL A 403 4.02 11.86 -21.71
CA VAL A 403 4.33 10.43 -21.76
C VAL A 403 3.50 9.79 -22.87
N GLU A 404 4.13 9.17 -23.85
CA GLU A 404 3.47 8.58 -25.02
C GLU A 404 3.92 7.14 -25.25
N VAL A 405 2.98 6.28 -25.65
CA VAL A 405 3.23 4.92 -26.13
C VAL A 405 3.13 4.90 -27.65
N VAL A 406 4.07 4.20 -28.28
CA VAL A 406 4.16 4.06 -29.73
C VAL A 406 3.96 2.59 -30.11
N GLY A 407 3.06 2.34 -31.07
CA GLY A 407 2.88 1.03 -31.69
C GLY A 407 3.97 0.71 -32.71
N LYS A 408 5.24 0.70 -32.30
CA LYS A 408 6.37 0.59 -33.24
C LYS A 408 6.37 -0.72 -34.02
N ASN A 409 6.21 -1.83 -33.29
CA ASN A 409 6.34 -3.19 -33.81
C ASN A 409 4.99 -3.90 -33.94
N GLY A 410 3.90 -3.13 -34.04
CA GLY A 410 2.53 -3.65 -34.11
C GLY A 410 1.55 -2.77 -33.33
N PRO A 411 0.24 -3.06 -33.43
CA PRO A 411 -0.76 -2.37 -32.64
C PRO A 411 -0.57 -2.65 -31.14
N VAL A 412 -0.87 -1.63 -30.33
CA VAL A 412 -0.89 -1.70 -28.86
C VAL A 412 -2.32 -1.38 -28.42
N THR A 413 -2.90 -2.22 -27.59
CA THR A 413 -4.30 -2.13 -27.17
C THR A 413 -4.42 -2.06 -25.66
N ASP A 414 -5.62 -1.69 -25.17
CA ASP A 414 -5.94 -1.64 -23.74
C ASP A 414 -4.89 -0.84 -22.95
N ILE A 415 -4.56 0.37 -23.41
CA ILE A 415 -3.52 1.16 -22.75
C ILE A 415 -4.12 1.88 -21.53
N HIS A 416 -3.58 1.55 -20.37
CA HIS A 416 -3.95 2.09 -19.07
C HIS A 416 -2.71 2.67 -18.38
N ALA A 417 -2.88 3.78 -17.66
CA ALA A 417 -1.78 4.38 -16.91
C ALA A 417 -2.25 4.79 -15.51
N TRP A 418 -1.44 4.45 -14.51
CA TRP A 418 -1.61 4.84 -13.11
C TRP A 418 -0.42 5.64 -12.64
N ILE A 419 -0.66 6.72 -11.91
CA ILE A 419 0.36 7.35 -11.06
C ILE A 419 0.33 6.59 -9.73
N LEU A 420 1.50 6.12 -9.31
CA LEU A 420 1.66 5.44 -8.03
C LEU A 420 1.72 6.49 -6.90
N ARG A 421 1.40 6.05 -5.69
CA ARG A 421 1.27 6.94 -4.54
C ARG A 421 2.64 7.46 -4.11
N ASP A 422 2.79 8.76 -3.96
CA ASP A 422 4.05 9.38 -3.51
C ASP A 422 3.86 10.42 -2.40
N ASP A 423 2.62 10.60 -1.93
CA ASP A 423 2.17 11.69 -1.06
C ASP A 423 2.26 11.43 0.46
N HIS A 424 3.05 10.44 0.90
CA HIS A 424 3.10 10.10 2.32
C HIS A 424 4.10 10.99 3.09
N PRO A 425 3.67 11.75 4.11
CA PRO A 425 4.59 12.59 4.86
C PRO A 425 5.68 11.72 5.51
N ASP A 426 6.95 12.04 5.25
CA ASP A 426 8.04 11.45 6.02
C ASP A 426 7.96 12.03 7.44
N LEU A 427 7.58 11.18 8.39
CA LEU A 427 7.49 11.58 9.79
C LEU A 427 8.85 11.95 10.41
N LYS A 428 9.96 11.56 9.77
CA LYS A 428 11.32 11.94 10.19
C LYS A 428 11.78 13.27 9.60
N ASP A 429 11.28 13.64 8.42
CA ASP A 429 11.58 14.92 7.76
C ASP A 429 10.29 15.64 7.32
N PRO A 430 9.55 16.23 8.28
CA PRO A 430 8.33 16.97 7.97
C PRO A 430 8.60 18.26 7.18
N ALA A 431 9.87 18.65 6.98
CA ALA A 431 10.23 19.87 6.26
C ALA A 431 10.23 19.69 4.73
N GLY A 432 10.35 18.46 4.23
CA GLY A 432 10.29 18.13 2.80
C GLY A 432 8.86 17.78 2.36
N PRO A 433 8.07 18.73 1.79
CA PRO A 433 6.73 18.40 1.31
C PRO A 433 6.80 17.34 0.22
N GLN A 434 5.95 16.32 0.36
CA GLN A 434 5.71 15.30 -0.65
C GLN A 434 4.32 15.54 -1.23
N ARG A 435 4.19 15.46 -2.55
CA ARG A 435 2.95 15.87 -3.23
C ARG A 435 2.61 14.91 -4.35
N GLN A 436 1.39 14.37 -4.30
CA GLN A 436 0.83 13.58 -5.38
C GLN A 436 0.95 14.29 -6.72
N SER A 437 1.67 13.69 -7.67
CA SER A 437 1.57 14.08 -9.08
C SER A 437 0.26 13.61 -9.69
N TRP A 438 -0.17 14.28 -10.77
CA TRP A 438 -1.46 14.01 -11.40
C TRP A 438 -1.41 14.03 -12.93
N PHE A 439 -2.32 13.31 -13.57
CA PHE A 439 -2.55 13.48 -15.00
C PHE A 439 -3.30 14.77 -15.27
N PHE A 440 -2.96 15.42 -16.38
CA PHE A 440 -3.59 16.64 -16.83
C PHE A 440 -4.36 16.42 -18.14
N ASP A 441 -5.65 16.72 -18.12
CA ASP A 441 -6.51 16.74 -19.29
C ASP A 441 -7.54 17.87 -19.13
N PRO A 442 -7.55 18.88 -20.02
CA PRO A 442 -8.52 19.99 -19.95
C PRO A 442 -9.99 19.55 -19.98
N ALA A 443 -10.27 18.37 -20.54
CA ALA A 443 -11.61 17.80 -20.57
C ALA A 443 -12.05 17.22 -19.21
N TYR A 444 -11.12 16.94 -18.29
CA TYR A 444 -11.46 16.45 -16.96
C TYR A 444 -12.12 17.55 -16.13
N LYS A 445 -13.28 17.22 -15.54
CA LYS A 445 -14.02 18.10 -14.64
C LYS A 445 -14.21 17.40 -13.30
N GLU A 446 -13.79 18.05 -12.23
CA GLU A 446 -14.00 17.59 -10.86
C GLU A 446 -15.43 17.86 -10.40
N LYS A 447 -15.98 19.01 -10.81
CA LYS A 447 -17.28 19.50 -10.37
C LYS A 447 -18.18 19.83 -11.55
N GLY A 448 -19.48 19.59 -11.37
CA GLY A 448 -20.53 20.00 -12.29
C GLY A 448 -20.76 21.51 -12.26
N LEU A 449 -21.67 21.98 -13.12
CA LEU A 449 -22.09 23.39 -13.16
C LEU A 449 -22.80 23.83 -11.87
N ASP A 450 -23.35 22.89 -11.12
CA ASP A 450 -23.98 23.07 -9.82
C ASP A 450 -22.97 23.08 -8.65
N GLY A 451 -21.68 22.88 -8.94
CA GLY A 451 -20.61 22.77 -7.93
C GLY A 451 -20.54 21.42 -7.21
N ALA A 452 -21.42 20.48 -7.53
CA ALA A 452 -21.37 19.13 -6.97
C ALA A 452 -20.19 18.35 -7.55
N TRP A 453 -19.62 17.45 -6.75
CA TRP A 453 -18.58 16.54 -7.23
C TRP A 453 -19.14 15.60 -8.29
N ILE A 454 -18.42 15.46 -9.40
CA ILE A 454 -18.69 14.41 -10.38
C ILE A 454 -18.07 13.13 -9.83
N LEU A 455 -18.87 12.07 -9.71
CA LEU A 455 -18.50 10.83 -9.02
C LEU A 455 -18.31 9.62 -9.95
N ASP A 456 -18.59 9.80 -11.24
CA ASP A 456 -18.47 8.78 -12.27
C ASP A 456 -17.86 9.39 -13.55
N ASP A 457 -17.73 8.56 -14.59
CA ASP A 457 -17.18 8.94 -15.89
C ASP A 457 -18.27 9.08 -16.97
N MET A 458 -19.55 9.11 -16.58
CA MET A 458 -20.65 9.23 -17.55
C MET A 458 -20.52 10.56 -18.30
N ASN A 459 -20.58 10.49 -19.64
CA ASN A 459 -20.44 11.64 -20.54
C ASN A 459 -19.07 12.36 -20.48
N SER A 460 -18.05 11.76 -19.86
CA SER A 460 -16.70 12.32 -19.85
C SER A 460 -15.94 11.94 -21.12
N THR A 461 -15.50 12.94 -21.89
CA THR A 461 -14.55 12.78 -23.00
C THR A 461 -13.09 12.77 -22.53
N SER A 462 -12.85 12.98 -21.23
CA SER A 462 -11.50 12.97 -20.69
C SER A 462 -10.89 11.57 -20.74
N ARG A 463 -9.59 11.51 -20.99
CA ARG A 463 -8.79 10.29 -20.84
C ARG A 463 -8.52 9.96 -19.37
N ILE A 464 -8.59 10.96 -18.48
CA ILE A 464 -8.53 10.72 -17.03
C ILE A 464 -9.88 10.14 -16.60
N LYS A 465 -9.83 9.01 -15.90
CA LYS A 465 -11.02 8.26 -15.49
C LYS A 465 -11.05 8.08 -13.98
N ARG A 466 -12.26 7.98 -13.43
CA ARG A 466 -12.51 7.62 -12.03
C ARG A 466 -12.61 6.12 -11.86
N ALA A 467 -13.23 5.43 -12.81
CA ALA A 467 -13.37 3.97 -12.82
C ALA A 467 -12.02 3.32 -13.16
N GLY A 468 -11.35 2.78 -12.14
CA GLY A 468 -9.96 2.31 -12.19
C GLY A 468 -9.07 2.90 -11.09
N THR A 469 -9.62 3.72 -10.20
CA THR A 469 -8.91 4.32 -9.05
C THR A 469 -8.92 3.45 -7.80
N ALA A 470 -9.64 2.32 -7.81
CA ALA A 470 -9.70 1.41 -6.66
C ALA A 470 -8.32 0.80 -6.36
N SER A 471 -8.15 0.29 -5.14
CA SER A 471 -6.98 -0.50 -4.77
C SER A 471 -6.93 -1.77 -5.62
N VAL A 472 -5.76 -2.14 -6.17
CA VAL A 472 -5.59 -3.39 -6.90
C VAL A 472 -5.86 -4.62 -6.01
N LEU A 473 -5.64 -4.51 -4.70
CA LEU A 473 -5.99 -5.56 -3.74
C LEU A 473 -7.49 -5.88 -3.72
N SER A 474 -8.32 -4.95 -4.16
CA SER A 474 -9.77 -5.12 -4.26
C SER A 474 -10.24 -5.85 -5.52
N THR A 475 -9.33 -6.23 -6.42
CA THR A 475 -9.68 -6.77 -7.74
C THR A 475 -9.70 -8.29 -7.83
N ALA A 476 -9.11 -9.01 -6.88
CA ALA A 476 -9.18 -10.47 -6.87
C ALA A 476 -10.51 -10.96 -6.27
N PRO A 477 -11.36 -11.65 -7.05
CA PRO A 477 -12.56 -12.26 -6.52
C PRO A 477 -12.16 -13.46 -5.65
N ALA A 478 -12.45 -13.38 -4.35
CA ALA A 478 -12.34 -14.52 -3.45
C ALA A 478 -13.51 -14.53 -2.48
N SER A 479 -13.96 -15.73 -2.12
CA SER A 479 -14.90 -15.88 -1.02
C SER A 479 -14.30 -15.24 0.24
N GLY A 480 -15.14 -14.57 1.04
CA GLY A 480 -14.74 -13.87 2.26
C GLY A 480 -13.70 -12.76 2.09
N ILE A 481 -13.56 -12.16 0.90
CA ILE A 481 -12.99 -10.81 0.76
C ILE A 481 -14.16 -9.85 0.54
N HIS A 482 -14.21 -8.82 1.38
CA HIS A 482 -15.22 -7.77 1.37
C HIS A 482 -14.55 -6.44 1.06
N VAL A 483 -14.72 -5.96 -0.16
CA VAL A 483 -14.32 -4.62 -0.59
C VAL A 483 -15.41 -3.63 -0.18
N VAL A 484 -15.02 -2.62 0.60
CA VAL A 484 -15.95 -1.68 1.22
C VAL A 484 -15.78 -0.27 0.67
N GLN A 485 -16.88 0.29 0.17
CA GLN A 485 -16.96 1.67 -0.32
C GLN A 485 -17.49 2.62 0.75
N ALA A 486 -16.95 3.83 0.80
CA ALA A 486 -17.44 4.87 1.69
C ALA A 486 -18.60 5.63 1.05
N LEU A 487 -19.67 5.80 1.83
CA LEU A 487 -20.85 6.57 1.46
C LEU A 487 -20.96 7.85 2.30
N HIS A 488 -21.53 8.87 1.67
CA HIS A 488 -21.92 10.13 2.24
C HIS A 488 -23.44 10.22 2.31
N SER A 489 -23.97 10.43 3.52
CA SER A 489 -25.37 10.76 3.74
C SER A 489 -25.61 12.25 3.44
N THR A 490 -26.30 12.50 2.33
CA THR A 490 -26.95 13.77 2.03
C THR A 490 -28.35 13.71 2.63
N GLY A 491 -28.95 14.83 3.04
CA GLY A 491 -30.32 14.79 3.63
C GLY A 491 -31.40 14.16 2.73
N GLN A 492 -31.07 13.86 1.47
CA GLN A 492 -31.93 13.25 0.45
C GLN A 492 -31.61 11.76 0.19
N GLY A 493 -30.54 11.20 0.76
CA GLY A 493 -30.14 9.82 0.55
C GLY A 493 -28.64 9.58 0.73
N PHE A 494 -28.17 8.42 0.27
CA PHE A 494 -26.75 8.07 0.31
C PHE A 494 -26.15 8.18 -1.08
N ILE A 495 -25.02 8.87 -1.17
CA ILE A 495 -24.18 8.92 -2.36
C ILE A 495 -22.80 8.36 -2.02
N ARG A 496 -22.00 8.02 -3.02
CA ARG A 496 -20.59 7.71 -2.82
C ARG A 496 -19.86 8.94 -2.25
N SER A 497 -19.01 8.74 -1.24
CA SER A 497 -18.15 9.84 -0.78
C SER A 497 -17.23 10.30 -1.91
N TRP A 498 -16.99 11.61 -2.03
CA TRP A 498 -16.26 12.20 -3.15
C TRP A 498 -14.82 11.70 -3.31
N TYR A 499 -14.22 11.14 -2.26
CA TYR A 499 -12.90 10.50 -2.28
C TYR A 499 -12.97 8.98 -2.57
N SER A 500 -14.12 8.33 -2.38
CA SER A 500 -14.18 6.87 -2.38
C SER A 500 -13.97 6.33 -3.78
N ALA A 501 -12.86 5.61 -3.98
CA ALA A 501 -12.43 5.13 -5.28
C ALA A 501 -13.48 4.23 -5.98
N LEU A 502 -13.32 4.13 -7.29
CA LEU A 502 -14.21 3.37 -8.16
C LEU A 502 -13.40 2.29 -8.89
N PRO A 503 -13.76 1.00 -8.78
CA PRO A 503 -13.08 -0.05 -9.52
C PRO A 503 -13.34 0.06 -11.03
N MET A 504 -12.54 -0.66 -11.83
CA MET A 504 -12.79 -0.76 -13.28
C MET A 504 -14.17 -1.38 -13.57
N PRO A 505 -14.80 -1.06 -14.72
CA PRO A 505 -16.05 -1.69 -15.12
C PRO A 505 -15.97 -3.22 -15.06
N GLY A 506 -16.97 -3.86 -14.44
CA GLY A 506 -17.01 -5.31 -14.25
C GLY A 506 -16.50 -5.80 -12.89
N ASN A 507 -15.66 -5.02 -12.21
CA ASN A 507 -15.23 -5.34 -10.85
C ASN A 507 -16.26 -4.83 -9.82
N MET A 508 -16.56 -5.65 -8.81
CA MET A 508 -17.64 -5.37 -7.86
C MET A 508 -17.11 -4.88 -6.51
N VAL A 509 -17.72 -3.81 -6.01
CA VAL A 509 -17.74 -3.48 -4.59
C VAL A 509 -18.76 -4.39 -3.91
N THR A 510 -18.33 -5.12 -2.89
CA THR A 510 -19.19 -6.10 -2.21
C THR A 510 -20.01 -5.51 -1.07
N ASP A 511 -19.54 -4.42 -0.47
CA ASP A 511 -20.18 -3.77 0.67
C ASP A 511 -20.01 -2.25 0.62
N GLN A 512 -20.89 -1.54 1.32
CA GLN A 512 -20.84 -0.09 1.42
C GLN A 512 -21.15 0.33 2.86
N GLU A 513 -20.57 1.43 3.31
CA GLU A 513 -20.77 1.91 4.67
C GLU A 513 -20.78 3.45 4.72
N VAL A 514 -21.69 4.01 5.53
CA VAL A 514 -21.86 5.45 5.66
C VAL A 514 -20.83 5.99 6.63
N VAL A 515 -19.89 6.78 6.11
CA VAL A 515 -18.79 7.38 6.87
C VAL A 515 -19.00 8.87 7.09
N ASP A 516 -19.57 9.55 6.09
CA ASP A 516 -19.77 10.99 6.11
C ASP A 516 -21.24 11.36 6.26
N ARG A 517 -21.52 12.45 6.98
CA ARG A 517 -22.88 12.98 7.17
C ARG A 517 -22.90 14.49 7.02
N GLY A 518 -23.92 14.99 6.31
CA GLY A 518 -24.16 16.43 6.16
C GLY A 518 -23.07 17.14 5.37
N TRP A 519 -23.11 18.48 5.35
CA TRP A 519 -22.07 19.31 4.77
C TRP A 519 -21.51 20.27 5.84
N PRO A 520 -20.19 20.51 5.88
CA PRO A 520 -19.13 19.79 5.17
C PRO A 520 -19.01 18.36 5.74
N ALA A 521 -18.85 17.34 4.89
CA ALA A 521 -18.79 15.92 5.27
C ALA A 521 -18.00 15.70 6.58
N ASN A 522 -18.71 15.55 7.71
CA ASN A 522 -18.10 15.72 9.04
C ASN A 522 -17.28 14.49 9.50
N GLY A 523 -17.22 13.43 8.70
CA GLY A 523 -16.60 12.16 9.07
C GLY A 523 -17.25 11.50 10.30
N THR A 524 -16.49 10.56 10.87
CA THR A 524 -16.84 9.82 12.08
C THR A 524 -15.87 10.18 13.21
N SER A 525 -16.40 10.44 14.40
CA SER A 525 -15.56 10.79 15.56
C SER A 525 -14.90 9.56 16.17
N VAL A 526 -13.59 9.66 16.42
CA VAL A 526 -12.74 8.69 17.13
C VAL A 526 -11.88 9.37 18.19
N LEU A 527 -11.42 8.64 19.21
CA LEU A 527 -10.42 9.16 20.16
C LEU A 527 -8.99 8.98 19.62
N GLY A 528 -8.09 9.89 20.02
CA GLY A 528 -6.65 9.78 19.79
C GLY A 528 -5.96 8.68 20.59
N ASN A 529 -4.62 8.69 20.61
CA ASN A 529 -3.79 7.62 21.18
C ASN A 529 -3.73 7.62 22.73
N GLY A 530 -4.89 7.45 23.39
CA GLY A 530 -4.98 7.38 24.85
C GLY A 530 -5.29 8.71 25.54
N THR A 531 -5.79 9.69 24.79
CA THR A 531 -6.22 10.98 25.33
C THR A 531 -7.70 11.22 25.08
N ALA A 532 -8.28 12.21 25.77
CA ALA A 532 -9.66 12.64 25.53
C ALA A 532 -9.85 13.41 24.21
N ARG A 533 -8.78 13.61 23.43
CA ARG A 533 -8.83 14.35 22.17
C ARG A 533 -9.61 13.55 21.12
N GLN A 534 -10.59 14.19 20.51
CA GLN A 534 -11.38 13.62 19.42
C GLN A 534 -10.87 14.08 18.06
N PHE A 535 -10.95 13.18 17.09
CA PHE A 535 -10.65 13.42 15.68
C PHE A 535 -11.86 13.02 14.84
N GLN A 536 -12.16 13.81 13.82
CA GLN A 536 -13.08 13.41 12.78
C GLN A 536 -12.30 12.69 11.68
N VAL A 537 -12.69 11.46 11.37
CA VAL A 537 -12.05 10.66 10.33
C VAL A 537 -13.04 10.32 9.22
N SER A 538 -12.55 10.45 7.99
CA SER A 538 -13.23 10.01 6.77
C SER A 538 -12.26 9.14 6.00
N GLY A 539 -12.79 8.21 5.21
CA GLY A 539 -11.99 7.31 4.40
C GLY A 539 -12.67 5.97 4.15
N THR A 540 -12.17 5.24 3.18
CA THR A 540 -12.64 3.88 2.89
C THR A 540 -12.12 2.85 3.89
N SER A 541 -11.01 3.13 4.60
CA SER A 541 -10.57 2.35 5.76
C SER A 541 -11.57 2.43 6.91
N VAL A 542 -12.09 3.64 7.20
CA VAL A 542 -13.17 3.88 8.17
C VAL A 542 -14.41 3.06 7.79
N ALA A 543 -14.79 3.06 6.51
CA ALA A 543 -15.90 2.26 5.99
C ALA A 543 -15.68 0.75 6.24
N ALA A 544 -14.49 0.24 5.92
CA ALA A 544 -14.13 -1.17 6.11
C ALA A 544 -14.17 -1.58 7.59
N ALA A 545 -13.62 -0.77 8.48
CA ALA A 545 -13.63 -1.00 9.92
C ALA A 545 -15.07 -1.04 10.48
N LEU A 546 -15.88 -0.03 10.16
CA LEU A 546 -17.29 0.02 10.57
C LEU A 546 -18.09 -1.18 10.05
N ARG A 547 -17.84 -1.59 8.81
CA ARG A 547 -18.51 -2.76 8.21
C ARG A 547 -18.12 -4.05 8.90
N ALA A 548 -16.84 -4.23 9.22
CA ALA A 548 -16.33 -5.40 9.95
C ALA A 548 -16.95 -5.54 11.34
N GLY A 549 -17.19 -4.43 12.05
CA GLY A 549 -17.84 -4.45 13.37
C GLY A 549 -19.33 -4.80 13.33
N ARG A 550 -20.03 -4.52 12.23
CA ARG A 550 -21.50 -4.70 12.09
C ARG A 550 -21.95 -6.03 11.52
N ARG A 551 -21.16 -6.63 10.62
CA ARG A 551 -21.43 -8.01 10.20
C ARG A 551 -21.32 -8.95 11.38
#